data_AF-A0A6V7IFL4-F1
#
_entry.id   AF-A0A6V7IFL4-F1
#
_cell.length_a   1.000
_cell.length_b   1.000
_cell.length_c   1.000
_cell.angle_alpha   90.00
_cell.angle_beta   90.00
_cell.angle_gamma   90.00
#
_symmetry.space_group_name_H-M   'P 1'
#
loop_
_entity.id
_entity.type
_entity.pdbx_description
1 polymer ?
#
loop_
_entity_poly.entity_id
_entity_poly.type
_entity_poly.pdbx_seq_one_letter_code
_entity_poly.pdbx_strand_id
1 'polypeptide(L)' 'ETSQAGPGNLEVTVNGGRVPTSAQAQGPHTYAISFTPREAVIHTVDLRFNSEDVPGSPFSCQ' A
#
# COMPACT_ATOMS: atom_id res chain seq x y z
N GLU A 1 -5.67 -5.91 12.53
CA GLU A 1 -4.37 -6.44 13.01
C GLU A 1 -3.81 -7.37 11.94
N THR A 2 -2.77 -6.97 11.23
CA THR A 2 -2.12 -7.74 10.16
C THR A 2 -1.10 -8.72 10.73
N SER A 3 -1.47 -9.50 11.74
CA SER A 3 -0.55 -10.40 12.46
C SER A 3 -0.46 -11.81 11.87
N GLN A 4 -1.21 -12.12 10.81
CA GLN A 4 -1.16 -13.41 10.08
C GLN A 4 -0.50 -13.30 8.70
N ALA A 5 -0.09 -12.11 8.33
CA ALA A 5 0.75 -11.88 7.19
C ALA A 5 2.17 -12.34 7.56
N GLY A 6 2.59 -13.54 7.14
CA GLY A 6 3.95 -14.04 7.37
C GLY A 6 5.05 -13.12 6.79
N PRO A 7 6.29 -13.59 6.60
CA PRO A 7 7.27 -12.86 5.77
C PRO A 7 6.81 -12.90 4.30
N GLY A 8 5.72 -12.18 4.00
CA GLY A 8 5.10 -12.11 2.69
C GLY A 8 5.45 -10.81 2.02
N ASN A 9 5.52 -10.85 0.69
CA ASN A 9 5.77 -9.68 -0.12
C ASN A 9 4.54 -8.75 -0.04
N LEU A 10 4.73 -7.54 0.52
CA LEU A 10 3.73 -6.49 0.50
C LEU A 10 3.95 -5.65 -0.76
N GLU A 11 3.00 -5.70 -1.68
CA GLU A 11 2.99 -4.91 -2.90
C GLU A 11 2.06 -3.72 -2.72
N VAL A 12 2.57 -2.52 -2.98
CA VAL A 12 1.78 -1.29 -2.95
C VAL A 12 1.88 -0.56 -4.28
N THR A 13 0.73 -0.27 -4.86
CA THR A 13 0.63 0.39 -6.16
C THR A 13 -0.29 1.59 -6.02
N VAL A 14 0.15 2.76 -6.46
CA VAL A 14 -0.68 3.98 -6.43
C VAL A 14 -0.96 4.45 -7.85
N ASN A 15 -2.24 4.58 -8.19
CA ASN A 15 -2.75 4.89 -9.53
C ASN A 15 -2.17 3.97 -10.61
N GLY A 16 -2.10 2.67 -10.33
CA GLY A 16 -1.48 1.69 -11.24
C GLY A 16 0.03 1.88 -11.43
N GLY A 17 0.73 2.47 -10.45
CA GLY A 17 2.18 2.66 -10.46
C GLY A 17 2.63 3.99 -11.04
N ARG A 18 1.71 4.90 -11.33
CA ARG A 18 2.03 6.26 -11.79
C ARG A 18 2.66 7.12 -10.70
N VAL A 19 2.32 6.85 -9.44
CA VAL A 19 2.80 7.62 -8.30
C VAL A 19 3.84 6.81 -7.55
N PRO A 20 5.08 7.33 -7.39
CA PRO A 20 6.12 6.63 -6.66
C PRO A 20 5.73 6.51 -5.19
N THR A 21 5.89 5.30 -4.67
CA THR A 21 5.55 4.91 -3.31
C THR A 21 6.77 4.35 -2.61
N SER A 22 6.88 4.62 -1.31
CA SER A 22 7.90 4.08 -0.43
C SER A 22 7.22 3.31 0.70
N ALA A 23 7.69 2.11 0.98
CA ALA A 23 7.24 1.28 2.08
C ALA A 23 8.36 1.17 3.11
N GLN A 24 8.10 1.65 4.32
CA GLN A 24 9.04 1.55 5.43
C GLN A 24 8.47 0.62 6.51
N ALA A 25 9.24 -0.40 6.90
CA ALA A 25 8.86 -1.23 8.04
C ALA A 25 8.98 -0.42 9.33
N GLN A 26 7.87 -0.27 10.05
CA GLN A 26 7.78 0.38 11.36
C GLN A 26 7.80 -0.63 12.52
N GLY A 27 7.58 -1.90 12.23
CA GLY A 27 7.57 -2.97 13.23
C GLY A 27 7.36 -4.34 12.60
N PRO A 28 7.30 -5.41 13.41
CA PRO A 28 7.25 -6.79 12.93
C PRO A 28 6.03 -7.11 12.05
N HIS A 29 4.98 -6.29 12.07
CA HIS A 29 3.79 -6.45 11.22
C HIS A 29 3.19 -5.10 10.76
N THR A 30 3.97 -4.04 10.84
CA THR A 30 3.51 -2.67 10.57
C THR A 30 4.40 -2.06 9.50
N TYR A 31 3.77 -1.63 8.40
CA TYR A 31 4.44 -0.94 7.31
C TYR A 31 3.83 0.45 7.16
N ALA A 32 4.68 1.48 7.18
CA ALA A 32 4.31 2.83 6.80
C ALA A 32 4.50 2.98 5.30
N ILE A 33 3.40 3.16 4.58
CA ILE A 33 3.41 3.51 3.16
C ILE A 33 3.36 5.03 3.05
N SER A 34 4.28 5.60 2.28
CA SER A 34 4.32 7.02 1.96
C SER A 34 4.39 7.21 0.45
N PHE A 35 3.58 8.11 -0.08
CA PHE A 35 3.62 8.49 -1.49
C PHE A 35 3.48 10.00 -1.61
N THR A 36 4.06 10.57 -2.67
CA THR A 36 3.96 12.00 -2.96
C THR A 36 3.05 12.18 -4.17
N PRO A 37 1.79 12.63 -3.98
CA PRO A 37 0.90 12.90 -5.10
C PRO A 37 1.49 14.03 -5.95
N ARG A 38 1.57 13.80 -7.27
CA ARG A 38 2.06 14.81 -8.22
C ARG A 38 0.94 15.70 -8.74
N GLU A 39 -0.29 15.21 -8.69
CA GLU A 39 -1.47 15.86 -9.23
C GLU A 39 -2.55 15.89 -8.13
N ALA A 40 -3.40 16.91 -8.09
CA ALA A 40 -4.52 16.97 -7.15
C ALA A 40 -5.74 16.19 -7.70
N VAL A 41 -5.55 14.90 -7.94
CA VAL A 41 -6.58 13.97 -8.43
C VAL A 41 -6.89 12.92 -7.36
N ILE A 42 -7.96 12.14 -7.55
CA ILE A 42 -8.21 10.99 -6.70
C ILE A 42 -7.11 9.96 -6.94
N HIS A 43 -6.44 9.54 -5.86
CA HIS A 43 -5.39 8.55 -5.86
C HIS A 43 -5.95 7.22 -5.37
N THR A 44 -5.90 6.21 -6.22
CA THR A 44 -6.24 4.83 -5.84
C THR A 44 -4.98 4.12 -5.36
N VAL A 45 -4.99 3.62 -4.13
CA VAL A 45 -3.90 2.88 -3.49
C VAL A 45 -4.33 1.42 -3.39
N ASP A 46 -3.71 0.59 -4.21
CA ASP A 46 -3.89 -0.85 -4.22
C ASP A 46 -2.83 -1.49 -3.32
N LEU A 47 -3.29 -2.27 -2.33
CA LEU A 47 -2.44 -3.00 -1.40
C LEU A 47 -2.70 -4.49 -1.55
N ARG A 48 -1.65 -5.23 -1.90
CA ARG A 48 -1.69 -6.70 -2.02
C ARG A 48 -0.64 -7.30 -1.10
N PHE A 49 -1.05 -8.24 -0.28
CA PHE A 49 -0.18 -9.00 0.59
C PHE A 49 -0.14 -10.44 0.08
N ASN A 50 1.06 -10.92 -0.29
CA ASN A 50 1.24 -12.28 -0.81
C ASN A 50 0.34 -12.60 -2.03
N SER A 51 0.23 -11.64 -2.95
CA SER A 51 -0.67 -11.66 -4.12
C SER A 51 -2.18 -11.65 -3.82
N GLU A 52 -2.58 -11.56 -2.56
CA GLU A 52 -3.97 -11.39 -2.14
C GLU A 52 -4.27 -9.94 -1.76
N ASP A 53 -5.45 -9.44 -2.15
CA ASP A 53 -5.90 -8.10 -1.80
C ASP A 53 -6.14 -8.00 -0.30
N VAL A 54 -5.54 -7.00 0.34
CA VAL A 54 -5.75 -6.80 1.77
C VAL A 54 -7.16 -6.24 2.02
N PRO A 55 -7.78 -6.54 3.17
CA PRO A 55 -9.06 -5.96 3.53
C PRO A 55 -9.01 -4.43 3.50
N GLY A 56 -9.91 -3.81 2.73
CA GLY A 56 -9.97 -2.35 2.54
C GLY A 56 -9.26 -1.83 1.30
N SER A 57 -8.49 -2.66 0.59
CA SER A 57 -7.99 -2.34 -0.75
C SER A 57 -9.12 -2.44 -1.80
N PRO A 58 -9.17 -1.54 -2.80
CA PRO A 58 -8.31 -0.36 -2.94
C PRO A 58 -8.77 0.81 -2.06
N PHE A 59 -7.80 1.56 -1.54
CA PHE A 59 -8.06 2.79 -0.78
C PHE A 59 -8.05 3.99 -1.73
N SER A 60 -9.00 4.90 -1.59
CA SER A 60 -9.02 6.14 -2.39
C SER A 60 -8.71 7.34 -1.50
N CYS A 61 -7.66 8.09 -1.84
CA CYS A 61 -7.28 9.35 -1.19
C CYS A 61 -7.50 10.52 -2.17
N GLN A 62 -8.06 11.63 -1.69
CA GLN A 62 -8.22 12.88 -2.43
C GLN A 62 -7.61 14.03 -1.63
#